data_AF-A0A838Y8Z0-F1
#
_entry.id   AF-A0A838Y8Z0-F1
#
_cell.length_a   1.000
_cell.length_b   1.000
_cell.length_c   1.000
_cell.angle_alpha   90.00
_cell.angle_beta   90.00
_cell.angle_gamma   90.00
#
_symmetry.space_group_name_H-M   'P 1'
#
loop_
_entity.id
_entity.type
_entity.pdbx_description
1 polymer ?
#
loop_
_entity_poly.entity_id
_entity_poly.type
_entity_poly.pdbx_seq_one_letter_code
_entity_poly.pdbx_strand_id
1 'polypeptide(L)'
;MLNSISILTRIKNQIQLRKVKVGMFEEEEEEEENENNGGYRRRREEPLYTEKIFADRKIFFVDLKSNDRGKFLKITEDVRGRRDTIMVPEESLQELIDALNNVSDYLKNEDDQD
;
A
#
# COMPACT_ATOMS: atom_id res chain seq x y z
N MET A 1 -26.30 -18.54 0.15
CA MET A 1 -25.62 -17.48 -0.61
C MET A 1 -25.63 -16.23 0.26
N LEU A 2 -24.50 -15.84 0.83
CA LEU A 2 -24.37 -14.54 1.49
C LEU A 2 -23.15 -13.85 0.87
N ASN A 3 -23.41 -12.75 0.17
CA ASN A 3 -22.42 -11.90 -0.46
C ASN A 3 -21.60 -11.21 0.63
N SER A 4 -20.42 -11.74 0.91
CA SER A 4 -19.37 -11.02 1.63
C SER A 4 -18.84 -9.92 0.71
N ILE A 5 -19.53 -8.78 0.67
CA ILE A 5 -18.98 -7.56 0.08
C ILE A 5 -17.82 -7.16 0.99
N SER A 6 -16.60 -7.46 0.57
CA SER A 6 -15.39 -6.98 1.24
C SER A 6 -15.52 -5.47 1.46
N ILE A 7 -15.18 -5.01 2.66
CA ILE A 7 -15.06 -3.59 3.03
C ILE A 7 -14.32 -2.77 1.94
N LEU A 8 -13.39 -3.39 1.19
CA LEU A 8 -12.74 -2.84 0.00
C LEU A 8 -13.70 -2.30 -1.07
N THR A 9 -14.81 -2.98 -1.38
CA THR A 9 -15.72 -2.54 -2.44
C THR A 9 -16.50 -1.28 -2.03
N ARG A 10 -16.72 -1.05 -0.73
CA ARG A 10 -17.45 0.11 -0.20
C ARG A 10 -16.55 1.34 -0.03
N ILE A 11 -15.24 1.15 0.17
CA ILE A 11 -14.24 2.23 0.23
C ILE A 11 -13.80 2.68 -1.18
N LYS A 12 -13.65 1.75 -2.14
CA LYS A 12 -13.26 2.08 -3.53
C LYS A 12 -14.17 3.15 -4.17
N ASN A 13 -15.46 3.16 -3.85
CA ASN A 13 -16.41 4.12 -4.46
C ASN A 13 -16.50 5.50 -3.74
N GLN A 14 -16.00 5.63 -2.50
CA GLN A 14 -15.95 6.92 -1.78
C GLN A 14 -14.63 7.68 -2.00
N ILE A 15 -13.52 6.99 -2.31
CA ILE A 15 -12.20 7.64 -2.52
C ILE A 15 -12.01 8.14 -3.96
N GLN A 16 -12.71 7.57 -4.96
CA GLN A 16 -12.66 7.98 -6.36
C GLN A 16 -12.98 9.48 -6.61
N LEU A 17 -13.53 10.21 -5.62
CA LEU A 17 -14.07 11.57 -5.80
C LEU A 17 -13.38 12.69 -4.99
N ARG A 18 -12.37 12.41 -4.15
CA ARG A 18 -11.63 13.49 -3.45
C ARG A 18 -10.25 13.71 -4.02
N LYS A 19 -10.30 14.43 -5.13
CA LYS A 19 -9.25 15.19 -5.80
C LYS A 19 -8.38 15.99 -4.81
N VAL A 20 -7.25 15.43 -4.40
CA VAL A 20 -5.94 16.10 -4.33
C VAL A 20 -4.92 15.03 -4.72
N LYS A 21 -4.76 14.80 -6.04
CA LYS A 21 -3.76 13.88 -6.58
C LYS A 21 -2.40 14.57 -6.42
N VAL A 22 -1.69 14.28 -5.33
CA VAL A 22 -0.34 14.79 -5.08
C VAL A 22 0.57 14.10 -6.09
N GLY A 23 1.21 14.86 -6.98
CA GLY A 23 1.90 14.27 -8.13
C GLY A 23 3.10 13.35 -7.78
N MET A 24 3.45 13.20 -6.50
CA MET A 24 4.36 12.15 -6.01
C MET A 24 3.95 10.73 -6.44
N PHE A 25 2.66 10.49 -6.68
CA PHE A 25 2.14 9.18 -7.05
C PHE A 25 1.94 8.97 -8.57
N GLU A 26 1.94 10.04 -9.36
CA GLU A 26 1.74 9.95 -10.82
C GLU A 26 2.95 9.34 -11.52
N GLU A 27 4.16 9.67 -11.06
CA GLU A 27 5.41 9.13 -11.64
C GLU A 27 5.56 7.61 -11.45
N GLU A 28 4.98 7.03 -10.39
CA GLU A 28 5.02 5.58 -10.14
C GLU A 28 3.92 4.79 -10.90
N GLU A 29 2.74 5.37 -11.16
CA GLU A 29 1.64 4.68 -11.87
C GLU A 29 1.96 4.43 -13.35
N GLU A 30 2.78 5.27 -13.99
CA GLU A 30 3.14 5.15 -15.42
C GLU A 30 4.16 4.03 -15.72
N GLU A 31 4.81 3.45 -14.70
CA GLU A 31 5.91 2.49 -14.89
C GLU A 31 5.48 1.01 -14.95
N GLU A 32 4.21 0.66 -14.72
CA GLU A 32 3.76 -0.74 -14.58
C GLU A 32 3.30 -1.45 -15.90
N GLU A 33 3.36 -0.81 -17.08
CA GLU A 33 2.71 -1.36 -18.30
C GLU A 33 3.61 -1.96 -19.42
N ASN A 34 4.93 -2.16 -19.27
CA ASN A 34 5.74 -2.71 -20.39
C ASN A 34 6.72 -3.83 -20.01
N GLU A 35 6.28 -5.09 -20.11
CA GLU A 35 7.16 -6.27 -20.06
C GLU A 35 7.93 -6.55 -21.38
N ASN A 36 7.73 -5.74 -22.43
CA ASN A 36 8.29 -5.99 -23.77
C ASN A 36 9.14 -4.84 -24.34
N ASN A 37 10.15 -4.35 -23.64
CA ASN A 37 11.27 -3.69 -24.34
C ASN A 37 12.61 -3.82 -23.60
N GLY A 38 13.57 -4.43 -24.31
CA GLY A 38 14.98 -4.39 -23.96
C GLY A 38 15.57 -3.01 -24.26
N GLY A 39 16.49 -2.56 -23.41
CA GLY A 39 17.23 -1.31 -23.56
C GLY A 39 16.62 -0.19 -22.72
N TYR A 40 17.40 0.30 -21.75
CA TYR A 40 17.01 1.28 -20.72
C TYR A 40 15.98 0.74 -19.73
N ARG A 41 16.39 -0.28 -18.95
CA ARG A 41 15.98 -0.33 -17.54
C ARG A 41 16.39 1.02 -16.94
N ARG A 42 15.49 2.01 -16.93
CA ARG A 42 15.59 3.10 -15.94
C ARG A 42 15.87 2.38 -14.63
N ARG A 43 16.97 2.74 -14.00
CA ARG A 43 17.49 2.09 -12.80
C ARG A 43 16.29 2.01 -11.86
N ARG A 44 15.66 0.83 -11.73
CA ARG A 44 14.57 0.63 -10.76
C ARG A 44 15.21 1.07 -9.46
N GLU A 45 14.78 2.22 -8.94
CA GLU A 45 15.39 2.72 -7.72
C GLU A 45 15.13 1.66 -6.66
N GLU A 46 16.22 1.05 -6.19
CA GLU A 46 16.12 0.04 -5.18
C GLU A 46 15.50 0.70 -3.94
N PRO A 47 14.52 0.04 -3.31
CA PRO A 47 13.92 0.60 -2.11
C PRO A 47 15.01 0.85 -1.08
N LEU A 48 14.92 1.99 -0.41
CA LEU A 48 15.79 2.35 0.70
C LEU A 48 15.67 1.32 1.83
N TYR A 49 14.48 0.73 1.98
CA TYR A 49 14.19 -0.33 2.93
C TYR A 49 13.03 -1.18 2.42
N THR A 50 13.08 -2.49 2.68
CA THR A 50 12.01 -3.44 2.36
C THR A 50 11.74 -4.32 3.56
N GLU A 51 10.47 -4.50 3.87
CA GLU A 51 9.96 -5.53 4.78
C GLU A 51 8.91 -6.40 4.09
N LYS A 52 8.80 -7.67 4.51
CA LYS A 52 7.81 -8.61 4.00
C LYS A 52 7.05 -9.24 5.14
N ILE A 53 5.73 -9.20 5.04
CA ILE A 53 4.83 -9.83 6.00
C ILE A 53 4.07 -10.94 5.30
N PHE A 54 4.20 -12.16 5.82
CA PHE A 54 3.48 -13.33 5.33
C PHE A 54 2.20 -13.52 6.13
N ALA A 55 1.05 -13.57 5.45
CA ALA A 55 -0.26 -13.74 6.07
C ALA A 55 -1.11 -14.75 5.29
N ASP A 56 -1.07 -16.01 5.74
CA ASP A 56 -1.76 -17.15 5.10
C ASP A 56 -1.48 -17.22 3.59
N ARG A 57 -2.46 -16.89 2.74
CA ARG A 57 -2.36 -16.89 1.27
C ARG A 57 -1.84 -15.59 0.67
N LYS A 58 -1.50 -14.60 1.50
CA LYS A 58 -1.13 -13.23 1.10
C LYS A 58 0.30 -12.92 1.53
N ILE A 59 0.94 -12.05 0.76
CA ILE A 59 2.22 -11.44 1.11
C ILE A 59 2.06 -9.93 1.02
N PHE A 60 2.41 -9.22 2.08
CA PHE A 60 2.54 -7.76 2.04
C PHE A 60 4.00 -7.41 1.85
N PHE A 61 4.28 -6.55 0.86
CA PHE A 61 5.56 -5.90 0.67
C PHE A 61 5.44 -4.46 1.14
N VAL A 62 6.34 -4.05 2.03
CA VAL A 62 6.38 -2.70 2.60
C VAL A 62 7.73 -2.11 2.23
N ASP A 63 7.73 -1.25 1.20
CA ASP A 63 8.95 -0.70 0.61
C ASP A 63 9.02 0.81 0.86
N LEU A 64 10.05 1.26 1.57
CA LEU A 64 10.38 2.69 1.65
C LEU A 64 11.21 3.07 0.43
N LYS A 65 10.72 4.04 -0.34
CA LYS A 65 11.39 4.56 -1.52
C LYS A 65 11.59 6.07 -1.41
N SER A 66 12.40 6.60 -2.32
CA SER A 66 12.57 8.03 -2.53
C SER A 66 12.42 8.33 -4.01
N ASN A 67 11.98 9.53 -4.34
CA ASN A 67 12.12 10.13 -5.66
C ASN A 67 12.50 11.61 -5.49
N ASP A 68 12.51 12.37 -6.59
CA ASP A 68 12.85 13.80 -6.58
C ASP A 68 11.89 14.65 -5.71
N ARG A 69 10.72 14.12 -5.37
CA ARG A 69 9.68 14.83 -4.60
C ARG A 69 9.68 14.47 -3.12
N GLY A 70 10.45 13.46 -2.70
CA GLY A 70 10.56 13.04 -1.31
C GLY A 70 10.51 11.53 -1.15
N LYS A 71 10.33 11.07 0.09
CA LYS A 71 10.16 9.64 0.41
C LYS A 71 8.71 9.26 0.57
N PHE A 72 8.44 7.99 0.30
CA PHE A 72 7.11 7.41 0.44
C PHE A 72 7.23 5.90 0.68
N LEU A 73 6.19 5.36 1.30
CA LEU A 73 6.02 3.95 1.55
C LEU A 73 5.10 3.35 0.48
N LYS A 74 5.59 2.36 -0.28
CA LYS A 74 4.81 1.50 -1.17
C LYS A 74 4.39 0.25 -0.41
N ILE A 75 3.11 0.10 -0.13
CA ILE A 75 2.55 -1.11 0.48
C ILE A 75 1.81 -1.89 -0.60
N THR A 76 2.28 -3.10 -0.90
CA THR A 76 1.67 -3.99 -1.90
C THR A 76 1.15 -5.26 -1.25
N GLU A 77 -0.14 -5.53 -1.39
CA GLU A 77 -0.75 -6.82 -1.09
C GLU A 77 -0.64 -7.71 -2.34
N ASP A 78 0.02 -8.87 -2.24
CA ASP A 78 0.07 -9.89 -3.29
C ASP A 78 -0.73 -11.12 -2.86
N VAL A 79 -1.77 -11.45 -3.63
CA VAL A 79 -2.59 -12.65 -3.46
C VAL A 79 -2.48 -13.49 -4.72
N ARG A 80 -1.52 -14.43 -4.73
CA ARG A 80 -1.26 -15.36 -5.85
C ARG A 80 -1.09 -14.64 -7.19
N GLY A 81 -0.33 -13.53 -7.19
CA GLY A 81 -0.04 -12.74 -8.38
C GLY A 81 -1.03 -11.61 -8.65
N ARG A 82 -2.17 -11.55 -7.96
CA ARG A 82 -3.01 -10.35 -7.98
C ARG A 82 -2.47 -9.36 -6.95
N ARG A 83 -2.03 -8.20 -7.44
CA ARG A 83 -1.43 -7.14 -6.61
C ARG A 83 -2.36 -5.95 -6.48
N ASP A 84 -2.54 -5.49 -5.25
CA ASP A 84 -3.17 -4.22 -4.91
C ASP A 84 -2.13 -3.39 -4.14
N THR A 85 -1.91 -2.14 -4.55
CA THR A 85 -0.87 -1.28 -3.97
C THR A 85 -1.45 0.03 -3.48
N ILE A 86 -0.95 0.51 -2.34
CA ILE A 86 -1.12 1.89 -1.88
C ILE A 86 0.24 2.54 -1.69
N MET A 87 0.27 3.86 -1.85
CA MET A 87 1.43 4.69 -1.58
C MET A 87 1.10 5.67 -0.46
N VAL A 88 2.01 5.81 0.49
CA VAL A 88 1.84 6.67 1.66
C VAL A 88 3.02 7.63 1.71
N PRO A 89 2.82 8.95 1.66
CA PRO A 89 3.93 9.89 1.80
C PRO A 89 4.58 9.74 3.18
N GLU A 90 5.89 10.01 3.26
CA GLU A 90 6.62 9.98 4.54
C GLU A 90 5.94 10.87 5.61
N GLU A 91 5.39 12.03 5.21
CA GLU A 91 4.73 12.95 6.14
C GLU A 91 3.44 12.40 6.77
N SER A 92 2.76 11.45 6.13
CA SER A 92 1.52 10.84 6.65
C SER A 92 1.78 9.53 7.39
N LEU A 93 3.03 9.06 7.44
CA LEU A 93 3.35 7.74 7.98
C LEU A 93 3.06 7.63 9.48
N GLN A 94 3.32 8.68 10.26
CA GLN A 94 3.06 8.68 11.70
C GLN A 94 1.57 8.53 11.99
N GLU A 95 0.70 9.24 11.27
CA GLU A 95 -0.76 9.13 11.43
C GLU A 95 -1.26 7.71 11.10
N LEU A 96 -0.67 7.08 10.07
CA LEU A 96 -0.98 5.69 9.73
C LEU A 96 -0.56 4.73 10.84
N ILE A 97 0.65 4.90 11.40
CA ILE A 97 1.15 4.08 12.52
C ILE A 97 0.23 4.22 13.73
N ASP A 98 -0.14 5.45 14.08
CA ASP A 98 -1.03 5.72 15.21
C ASP A 98 -2.41 5.06 15.01
N ALA A 99 -2.95 5.13 13.79
CA ALA A 99 -4.20 4.45 13.45
C ALA A 99 -4.10 2.92 13.58
N LEU A 100 -2.99 2.32 13.13
CA LEU A 100 -2.75 0.87 13.26
C LEU A 100 -2.60 0.45 14.72
N ASN A 101 -1.88 1.23 15.53
CA ASN A 101 -1.73 0.98 16.96
C ASN A 101 -3.08 1.03 17.69
N ASN A 102 -3.90 2.05 17.41
CA ASN A 102 -5.24 2.16 18.00
C ASN A 102 -6.11 0.95 17.69
N VAL A 103 -6.06 0.43 16.45
CA VAL A 103 -6.75 -0.81 16.08
C VAL A 103 -6.18 -2.01 16.83
N SER A 104 -4.86 -2.11 16.96
CA SER A 104 -4.22 -3.20 17.71
C SER A 104 -4.62 -3.19 19.19
N ASP A 105 -4.66 -2.03 19.82
CA ASP A 105 -5.04 -1.90 21.22
C ASP A 105 -6.51 -2.19 21.43
N TYR A 106 -7.38 -1.77 20.51
CA TYR A 106 -8.79 -2.17 20.53
C TYR A 106 -8.95 -3.70 20.55
N LEU A 107 -8.23 -4.42 19.68
CA LEU A 107 -8.32 -5.88 19.60
C LEU A 107 -7.84 -6.57 20.89
N LYS A 108 -6.75 -6.10 21.50
CA LYS A 108 -6.25 -6.67 22.78
C LYS A 108 -7.28 -6.55 23.91
N ASN A 109 -8.05 -5.47 23.93
CA ASN A 109 -9.03 -5.21 24.98
C ASN A 109 -10.36 -5.98 24.78
N GLU A 110 -10.65 -6.50 23.57
CA GLU A 110 -11.79 -7.40 23.36
C GLU A 110 -11.53 -8.80 23.93
N ASP A 111 -10.29 -9.28 23.85
CA ASP A 111 -9.88 -10.60 24.35
C ASP A 111 -9.91 -10.72 25.90
N ASP A 112 -9.98 -9.59 26.61
CA ASP A 112 -10.01 -9.52 28.09
C ASP A 112 -11.44 -9.52 28.68
N GLN A 113 -12.50 -9.55 27.86
CA GLN A 113 -13.90 -9.46 28.31
C GLN A 113 -14.65 -10.79 28.46
N ASP A 114 -13.97 -11.93 28.27
CA ASP A 114 -14.53 -13.29 28.46
C ASP A 114 -13.97 -14.00 29.70
#